data_AF-A0A940QUS1-F1
#
_entry.id   AF-A0A940QUS1-F1
#
_cell.length_a   1.000
_cell.length_b   1.000
_cell.length_c   1.000
_cell.angle_alpha   90.00
_cell.angle_beta   90.00
_cell.angle_gamma   90.00
#
_symmetry.space_group_name_H-M   'P 1'
#
loop_
_entity.id
_entity.type
_entity.pdbx_description
1 polymer ?
#
loop_
_entity_poly.entity_id
_entity_poly.type
_entity_poly.pdbx_seq_one_letter_code
_entity_poly.pdbx_strand_id
1 'polypeptide(L)'
;MRESLMWLKNAQIYGMILSYKSGGKAMKRRRVAVTISLPPEIAKDYEKIAEQEAKNKSQLFRDMFSLYREKTLEREFYDLQRYGARMARGKGILTEKDVERIVFEGR
;
A
#
# COMPACT_ATOMS: atom_id res chain seq x y z
N MET A 1 17.44 -26.05 -6.57
CA MET A 1 16.19 -26.58 -5.97
C MET A 1 16.27 -26.76 -4.44
N ARG A 2 17.05 -25.94 -3.70
CA ARG A 2 17.08 -25.97 -2.21
C ARG A 2 16.76 -24.61 -1.57
N GLU A 3 16.82 -23.52 -2.34
CA GLU A 3 16.55 -22.16 -1.84
C GLU A 3 15.04 -21.86 -1.73
N SER A 4 14.20 -22.46 -2.58
CA SER A 4 12.74 -22.25 -2.56
C SER A 4 12.05 -22.79 -1.30
N LEU A 5 12.68 -23.75 -0.60
CA LEU A 5 12.17 -24.34 0.65
C LEU A 5 12.53 -23.51 1.89
N MET A 6 13.49 -22.59 1.77
CA MET A 6 13.94 -21.73 2.88
C MET A 6 12.95 -20.59 3.14
N TRP A 7 12.24 -20.13 2.10
CA TRP A 7 11.19 -19.12 2.20
C TRP A 7 9.95 -19.63 2.94
N LEU A 8 9.57 -20.90 2.72
CA LEU A 8 8.39 -21.50 3.36
C LEU A 8 8.60 -21.77 4.86
N LYS A 9 9.82 -22.10 5.28
CA LYS A 9 10.13 -22.30 6.71
C LYS A 9 10.18 -20.98 7.51
N ASN A 10 10.59 -19.87 6.87
CA ASN A 10 10.63 -18.56 7.51
C ASN A 10 9.27 -17.83 7.51
N ALA A 11 8.37 -18.16 6.58
CA ALA A 11 6.99 -17.66 6.57
C ALA A 11 6.15 -18.16 7.76
N GLN A 12 6.51 -19.31 8.35
CA GLN A 12 5.88 -19.82 9.57
C GLN A 12 6.30 -19.01 10.83
N ILE A 13 7.48 -18.38 10.80
CA ILE A 13 8.03 -17.58 11.91
C ILE A 13 7.48 -16.14 11.88
N TYR A 14 7.11 -15.64 10.69
CA TYR A 14 6.37 -14.39 10.49
C TYR A 14 4.94 -14.71 10.04
N GLY A 15 4.12 -15.22 10.96
CA GLY A 15 2.77 -15.71 10.68
C GLY A 15 1.80 -14.64 10.16
N MET A 16 1.80 -14.42 8.85
CA MET A 16 0.73 -13.71 8.14
C MET A 16 -0.13 -14.71 7.37
N ILE A 17 -1.00 -15.44 8.07
CA ILE A 17 -2.02 -16.30 7.44
C ILE A 17 -3.23 -15.44 7.10
N LEU A 18 -3.27 -14.91 5.87
CA LEU A 18 -4.49 -14.32 5.32
C LEU A 18 -5.40 -15.45 4.82
N SER A 19 -6.26 -15.98 5.70
CA SER A 19 -7.26 -16.97 5.29
C SER A 19 -8.47 -16.28 4.64
N TYR A 20 -8.55 -16.32 3.30
CA TYR A 20 -9.73 -15.91 2.55
C TYR A 20 -10.56 -17.15 2.17
N LYS A 21 -11.76 -17.29 2.75
CA LYS A 21 -12.77 -18.23 2.22
C LYS A 21 -13.74 -17.48 1.31
N SER A 22 -13.56 -17.65 0.00
CA SER A 22 -14.56 -17.28 -1.00
C SER A 22 -15.65 -18.36 -1.03
N GLY A 23 -16.88 -18.03 -0.63
CA GLY A 23 -17.99 -18.98 -0.68
C GLY A 23 -19.35 -18.30 -0.70
N GLY A 24 -20.10 -18.53 -1.80
CA GLY A 24 -21.57 -18.43 -1.88
C GLY A 24 -22.15 -17.05 -2.17
N LYS A 25 -22.90 -16.93 -3.28
CA LYS A 25 -23.72 -15.76 -3.63
C LYS A 25 -24.68 -15.39 -2.49
N ALA A 26 -24.46 -14.25 -1.82
CA ALA A 26 -25.45 -13.57 -0.99
C ALA A 26 -24.99 -12.13 -0.71
N MET A 27 -25.80 -11.15 -1.12
CA MET A 27 -25.79 -9.72 -0.76
C MET A 27 -24.39 -9.08 -0.59
N LYS A 28 -23.97 -8.24 -1.56
CA LYS A 28 -22.71 -7.48 -1.59
C LYS A 28 -22.36 -6.93 -0.20
N ARG A 29 -21.62 -7.70 0.61
CA ARG A 29 -21.30 -7.29 1.99
C ARG A 29 -20.43 -6.06 1.89
N ARG A 30 -20.86 -4.96 2.50
CA ARG A 30 -20.14 -3.69 2.50
C ARG A 30 -18.76 -3.79 3.16
N ARG A 31 -18.51 -4.84 3.94
CA ARG A 31 -17.26 -5.07 4.68
C ARG A 31 -16.92 -6.57 4.72
N VAL A 32 -15.63 -6.86 4.71
CA VAL A 32 -15.06 -8.21 4.90
C VAL A 32 -14.29 -8.19 6.21
N ALA A 33 -14.51 -9.19 7.07
CA ALA A 33 -13.75 -9.35 8.31
C ALA A 33 -12.36 -9.88 7.99
N VAL A 34 -11.34 -9.30 8.60
CA VAL A 34 -9.94 -9.70 8.45
C VAL A 34 -9.40 -10.00 9.83
N THR A 35 -8.82 -11.19 9.99
CA THR A 35 -8.07 -11.57 11.20
C THR A 35 -6.59 -11.44 10.91
N ILE A 36 -5.87 -10.73 11.78
CA ILE A 36 -4.43 -10.57 11.71
C ILE A 36 -3.81 -11.04 13.02
N SER A 37 -2.63 -11.65 12.93
CA SER A 37 -1.81 -11.97 14.09
C SER A 37 -0.73 -10.89 14.23
N LEU A 38 -0.53 -10.41 15.45
CA LEU A 38 0.49 -9.42 15.78
C LEU A 38 1.42 -9.98 16.86
N PRO A 39 2.71 -9.61 16.87
CA PRO A 39 3.57 -9.87 18.02
C PRO A 39 2.97 -9.29 19.31
N PRO A 40 3.11 -9.95 20.48
CA PRO A 40 2.46 -9.52 21.72
C PRO A 40 2.74 -8.06 22.10
N GLU A 41 3.97 -7.62 21.94
CA GLU A 41 4.40 -6.24 22.19
C GLU A 41 3.65 -5.24 21.29
N ILE A 42 3.53 -5.54 19.99
CA ILE A 42 2.80 -4.70 19.04
C ILE A 42 1.31 -4.70 19.34
N ALA A 43 0.73 -5.85 19.71
CA ALA A 43 -0.67 -5.94 20.10
C ALA A 43 -0.98 -5.06 21.32
N LYS A 44 -0.08 -5.03 22.31
CA LYS A 44 -0.20 -4.17 23.50
C LYS A 44 -0.12 -2.68 23.15
N ASP A 45 0.85 -2.30 22.33
CA ASP A 45 0.99 -0.90 21.89
C ASP A 45 -0.22 -0.46 21.05
N TYR A 46 -0.73 -1.35 20.20
CA TYR A 46 -1.92 -1.12 19.40
C TYR A 46 -3.16 -0.84 20.26
N GLU A 47 -3.36 -1.62 21.32
CA GLU A 47 -4.44 -1.41 22.29
C GLU A 47 -4.31 -0.07 22.99
N LYS A 48 -3.10 0.25 23.47
CA LYS A 48 -2.82 1.51 24.15
C LYS A 48 -3.09 2.72 23.27
N ILE A 49 -2.67 2.68 22.00
CA ILE A 49 -2.91 3.77 21.04
C ILE A 49 -4.42 3.92 20.78
N ALA A 50 -5.14 2.80 20.59
CA ALA A 50 -6.58 2.83 20.37
C ALA A 50 -7.32 3.47 21.55
N GLU A 51 -6.94 3.13 22.78
CA GLU A 51 -7.48 3.75 24.00
C GLU A 51 -7.16 5.25 24.08
N GLN A 52 -5.90 5.62 23.86
CA GLN A 52 -5.44 7.02 23.90
C GLN A 52 -6.17 7.90 22.87
N GLU A 53 -6.47 7.37 21.69
CA GLU A 53 -7.18 8.08 20.63
C GLU A 53 -8.71 7.95 20.73
N ALA A 54 -9.25 7.29 21.76
CA ALA A 54 -10.68 6.98 21.91
C ALA A 54 -11.28 6.28 20.66
N LYS A 55 -10.51 5.38 20.04
CA LYS A 55 -10.88 4.61 18.85
C LYS A 55 -11.05 3.14 19.18
N ASN A 56 -11.97 2.47 18.48
CA ASN A 56 -11.97 1.00 18.47
C ASN A 56 -10.81 0.47 17.60
N LYS A 57 -10.37 -0.75 17.93
CA LYS A 57 -9.30 -1.46 17.21
C LYS A 57 -9.50 -1.42 15.70
N SER A 58 -10.67 -1.76 15.17
CA SER A 58 -10.84 -1.78 13.72
C SER A 58 -10.77 -0.38 13.08
N GLN A 59 -11.11 0.68 13.80
CA GLN A 59 -11.01 2.05 13.30
C GLN A 59 -9.56 2.51 13.22
N LEU A 60 -8.78 2.29 14.29
CA LEU A 60 -7.35 2.57 14.27
C LEU A 60 -6.65 1.85 13.10
N PHE A 61 -6.98 0.58 12.85
CA PHE A 61 -6.43 -0.18 11.73
C PHE A 61 -6.69 0.50 10.38
N ARG A 62 -7.94 0.96 10.16
CA ARG A 62 -8.33 1.63 8.91
C ARG A 62 -7.61 2.96 8.72
N ASP A 63 -7.42 3.72 9.80
CA ASP A 63 -6.71 5.00 9.76
C ASP A 63 -5.23 4.77 9.42
N MET A 64 -4.59 3.83 10.12
CA MET A 64 -3.20 3.44 9.85
C MET A 64 -3.00 2.91 8.43
N PHE A 65 -3.93 2.07 7.95
CA PHE A 65 -3.89 1.56 6.58
C PHE A 65 -4.04 2.67 5.53
N SER A 66 -4.92 3.65 5.80
CA SER A 66 -5.11 4.80 4.90
C SER A 66 -3.85 5.65 4.81
N LEU A 67 -3.21 5.92 5.96
CA LEU A 67 -1.93 6.63 6.03
C LEU A 67 -0.81 5.88 5.29
N TYR A 68 -0.74 4.55 5.46
CA TYR A 68 0.24 3.72 4.74
C TYR A 68 0.03 3.76 3.23
N ARG A 69 -1.23 3.72 2.77
CA ARG A 69 -1.56 3.82 1.35
C ARG A 69 -1.17 5.18 0.78
N GLU A 70 -1.46 6.26 1.49
CA GLU A 70 -1.09 7.62 1.08
C GLU A 70 0.42 7.75 0.90
N LYS A 71 1.21 7.30 1.87
CA LYS A 71 2.68 7.29 1.77
C LYS A 71 3.20 6.47 0.59
N THR A 72 2.56 5.34 0.30
CA THR A 72 2.93 4.51 -0.85
C THR A 72 2.66 5.24 -2.17
N LEU A 73 1.48 5.84 -2.31
CA LEU A 73 1.12 6.61 -3.51
C LEU A 73 2.00 7.84 -3.70
N GLU A 74 2.33 8.54 -2.62
CA GLU A 74 3.25 9.68 -2.65
C GLU A 74 4.63 9.26 -3.16
N ARG A 75 5.15 8.13 -2.68
CA ARG A 75 6.43 7.59 -3.15
C ARG A 75 6.39 7.28 -4.65
N GLU A 76 5.35 6.58 -5.11
CA GLU A 76 5.16 6.25 -6.53
C GLU A 76 5.08 7.52 -7.40
N PHE A 77 4.34 8.53 -6.93
CA PHE A 77 4.22 9.81 -7.63
C PHE A 77 5.59 10.48 -7.80
N TYR A 78 6.40 10.56 -6.74
CA TYR A 78 7.73 11.17 -6.85
C TYR A 78 8.70 10.34 -7.70
N ASP A 79 8.59 9.02 -7.70
CA ASP A 79 9.39 8.16 -8.59
C ASP A 79 9.05 8.44 -10.06
N LEU A 80 7.76 8.51 -10.41
CA LEU A 80 7.30 8.87 -11.75
C LEU A 80 7.71 10.29 -12.14
N GLN A 81 7.61 11.25 -11.22
CA GLN A 81 8.01 12.63 -11.46
C GLN A 81 9.51 12.72 -11.75
N ARG A 82 10.37 12.04 -10.97
CA ARG A 82 11.82 11.98 -11.20
C ARG A 82 12.15 11.34 -12.54
N TYR A 83 11.49 10.24 -12.88
CA TYR A 83 11.66 9.57 -14.15
C TYR A 83 11.27 10.49 -15.32
N GLY A 84 10.07 11.10 -15.25
CA GLY A 84 9.58 12.03 -16.27
C GLY A 84 10.52 13.22 -16.45
N ALA A 85 10.98 13.85 -15.35
CA ALA A 85 11.91 14.96 -15.41
C ALA A 85 13.26 14.57 -16.07
N ARG A 86 13.76 13.35 -15.82
CA ARG A 86 14.97 12.83 -16.47
C ARG A 86 14.75 12.67 -17.99
N MET A 87 13.63 12.09 -18.38
CA MET A 87 13.29 11.89 -19.79
C MET A 87 13.07 13.21 -20.53
N ALA A 88 12.39 14.17 -19.91
CA ALA A 88 12.13 15.49 -20.46
C ALA A 88 13.44 16.26 -20.70
N ARG A 89 14.34 16.28 -19.72
CA ARG A 89 15.68 16.87 -19.86
C ARG A 89 16.48 16.23 -20.99
N GLY A 90 16.46 14.89 -21.09
CA GLY A 90 17.14 14.16 -22.17
C GLY A 90 16.60 14.49 -23.56
N LYS A 91 15.36 15.01 -23.65
CA LYS A 91 14.71 15.44 -24.89
C LYS A 91 14.68 16.97 -25.09
N GLY A 92 15.31 17.74 -24.19
CA GLY A 92 15.30 19.21 -24.24
C GLY A 92 13.94 19.84 -23.92
N ILE A 93 13.01 19.10 -23.30
CA ILE A 93 11.68 19.57 -22.91
C ILE A 93 11.80 20.16 -21.50
N LEU A 94 11.79 21.48 -21.39
CA LEU A 94 12.04 22.16 -20.10
C LEU A 94 10.88 23.07 -19.68
N THR A 95 10.01 23.42 -20.62
CA THR A 95 8.91 24.36 -20.40
C THR A 95 7.56 23.75 -20.79
N GLU A 96 6.49 24.34 -20.28
CA GLU A 96 5.13 23.98 -20.66
C GLU A 96 4.90 24.18 -22.17
N LYS A 97 5.49 25.22 -22.77
CA LYS A 97 5.46 25.46 -24.22
C LYS A 97 6.11 24.34 -25.02
N ASP A 98 7.19 23.73 -24.51
CA ASP A 98 7.82 22.58 -25.17
C ASP A 98 6.90 21.35 -25.16
N VAL A 99 6.15 21.18 -24.07
CA VAL A 99 5.15 20.11 -23.95
C VAL A 99 4.00 20.35 -24.92
N GLU A 100 3.43 21.56 -24.93
CA GLU A 100 2.35 21.94 -25.84
C GLU A 100 2.75 21.72 -27.29
N ARG A 101 3.92 22.20 -27.69
CA ARG A 101 4.47 21.98 -29.02
C ARG A 101 4.44 20.50 -29.40
N ILE A 102 4.97 19.61 -28.55
CA ILE A 102 5.04 18.16 -28.84
C ILE A 102 3.65 17.49 -28.85
N VAL A 103 2.73 17.91 -27.99
CA VAL A 103 1.38 17.32 -27.89
C VAL A 103 0.49 17.75 -29.06
N PHE A 104 0.67 18.97 -29.56
CA PHE A 104 -0.21 19.60 -30.56
C PHE A 104 0.40 19.71 -31.96
N GLU A 105 1.70 19.48 -32.18
CA GLU A 105 2.35 19.59 -33.50
C GLU A 105 1.84 18.63 -34.59
N GLY A 106 0.93 17.69 -34.27
CA GLY A 106 0.36 16.73 -35.23
C GLY A 106 -1.16 16.56 -35.14
N ARG A 107 -1.87 17.54 -34.58
CA ARG A 107 -3.34 17.54 -34.47
C ARG A 107 -3.97 18.67 -35.27
#